data_AF-A0A960LJQ3-F1
#
_entry.id   AF-A0A960LJQ3-F1
#
_cell.length_a   1.000
_cell.length_b   1.000
_cell.length_c   1.000
_cell.angle_alpha   90.00
_cell.angle_beta   90.00
_cell.angle_gamma   90.00
#
_symmetry.space_group_name_H-M   'P 1'
#
loop_
_entity.id
_entity.type
_entity.pdbx_description
1 polymer ?
#
loop_
_entity_poly.entity_id
_entity_poly.type
_entity_poly.pdbx_seq_one_letter_code
_entity_poly.pdbx_strand_id
1 'polypeptide(L)' 'MNLSYEIIDRFIDAGDASALLYAPLSEPLTFRKTRRYEFDVEGDAAAVEAFVRHTLLDDVSQELHIGDDPALDGARFVL' A
#
# COMPACT_ATOMS: atom_id res chain seq x y z
N MET A 1 12.34 -6.20 -15.41
CA MET A 1 12.00 -7.09 -14.27
C MET A 1 11.02 -6.34 -13.43
N ASN A 2 9.88 -6.96 -13.11
CA ASN A 2 8.84 -6.27 -12.36
C ASN A 2 8.98 -6.55 -10.87
N LEU A 3 9.09 -5.49 -10.09
CA LEU A 3 9.12 -5.54 -8.63
C LEU A 3 7.96 -4.71 -8.09
N SER A 4 7.26 -5.26 -7.10
CA SER A 4 6.17 -4.61 -6.39
C SER A 4 6.51 -4.46 -4.91
N TYR A 5 6.24 -3.25 -4.40
CA TYR A 5 6.42 -2.89 -3.00
C TYR A 5 5.20 -2.12 -2.54
N GLU A 6 4.63 -2.49 -1.39
CA GLU A 6 3.50 -1.79 -0.81
C GLU A 6 3.85 -1.24 0.57
N ILE A 7 3.59 0.04 0.80
CA ILE A 7 3.86 0.74 2.05
C ILE A 7 2.54 1.07 2.75
N ILE A 8 2.46 0.72 4.02
CA ILE A 8 1.30 0.96 4.88
C ILE A 8 1.70 1.83 6.07
N ASP A 9 0.87 2.81 6.41
CA ASP A 9 1.00 3.58 7.65
C ASP A 9 0.44 2.79 8.85
N ARG A 10 1.25 2.65 9.90
CA ARG A 10 0.92 1.86 11.11
C ARG A 10 -0.18 2.50 11.96
N PHE A 11 -0.26 3.82 11.92
CA PHE A 11 -1.08 4.63 12.83
C PHE A 11 -2.28 5.29 12.16
N ILE A 12 -2.54 4.99 10.86
CA ILE A 12 -3.69 5.56 10.18
C ILE A 12 -4.96 4.78 10.50
N ASP A 13 -5.98 5.49 10.97
CA ASP A 13 -7.30 4.92 11.22
C ASP A 13 -7.99 4.56 9.90
N ALA A 14 -8.91 3.59 9.98
CA ALA A 14 -9.75 3.25 8.85
C ALA A 14 -10.72 4.40 8.55
N GLY A 15 -10.74 4.85 7.29
CA GLY A 15 -11.65 5.89 6.82
C GLY A 15 -13.03 5.34 6.47
N ASP A 16 -14.04 6.22 6.41
CA ASP A 16 -15.38 5.88 5.91
C ASP A 16 -15.34 5.67 4.39
N ALA A 17 -15.70 4.47 3.93
CA ALA A 17 -15.70 4.12 2.50
C ALA A 17 -16.72 4.94 1.70
N SER A 18 -17.75 5.52 2.34
CA SER A 18 -18.67 6.44 1.68
C SER A 18 -17.96 7.69 1.15
N ALA A 19 -16.84 8.08 1.75
CA ALA A 19 -16.03 9.22 1.30
C ALA A 19 -15.29 8.95 -0.03
N LEU A 20 -15.24 7.68 -0.49
CA LEU A 20 -14.66 7.31 -1.78
C LEU A 20 -15.65 7.45 -2.95
N LEU A 21 -16.93 7.71 -2.67
CA LEU A 21 -18.03 7.67 -3.64
C LEU A 21 -18.74 9.02 -3.73
N TYR A 22 -19.41 9.25 -4.86
CA TYR A 22 -20.27 10.43 -5.04
C TYR A 22 -21.58 10.36 -4.24
N ALA A 23 -22.03 9.16 -3.89
CA ALA A 23 -23.20 8.91 -3.07
C ALA A 23 -22.84 7.95 -1.92
N PRO A 24 -23.38 8.15 -0.71
CA PRO A 24 -23.08 7.29 0.43
C PRO A 24 -23.48 5.84 0.21
N LEU A 25 -22.77 4.92 0.85
CA LEU A 25 -23.15 3.50 0.86
C LEU A 25 -24.41 3.30 1.70
N SER A 26 -25.20 2.28 1.35
CA SER A 26 -26.36 1.87 2.14
C SER A 26 -25.98 1.24 3.48
N GLU A 27 -24.75 0.75 3.59
CA GLU A 27 -24.18 0.14 4.80
C GLU A 27 -22.83 0.79 5.13
N PRO A 28 -22.51 0.98 6.41
CA PRO A 28 -21.23 1.55 6.82
C PRO A 28 -20.09 0.56 6.53
N LEU A 29 -19.22 0.92 5.60
CA LEU A 29 -17.98 0.21 5.31
C LEU A 29 -16.79 1.12 5.59
N THR A 30 -15.66 0.53 5.94
CA THR A 30 -14.41 1.25 6.13
C THR A 30 -13.39 0.88 5.06
N PHE A 31 -12.42 1.77 4.84
CA PHE A 31 -11.27 1.50 3.98
C PHE A 31 -9.98 1.86 4.71
N ARG A 32 -8.88 1.23 4.31
CA ARG A 32 -7.52 1.65 4.66
C ARG A 32 -6.80 1.99 3.37
N LYS A 33 -6.02 3.06 3.38
CA LYS A 33 -5.24 3.50 2.23
C LYS A 33 -3.79 3.04 2.39
N THR A 34 -3.27 2.43 1.34
CA THR A 34 -1.87 2.01 1.21
C THR A 34 -1.25 2.65 -0.03
N ARG A 35 0.06 2.49 -0.22
CA ARG A 35 0.79 2.98 -1.40
C ARG A 35 1.56 1.83 -2.03
N ARG A 36 1.15 1.42 -3.23
CA ARG A 36 1.86 0.42 -4.05
C ARG A 36 2.78 1.12 -5.05
N TYR A 37 4.01 0.65 -5.13
CA TYR A 37 5.04 1.06 -6.07
C TYR A 37 5.39 -0.12 -6.97
N GLU A 38 5.27 0.07 -8.28
CA GLU A 38 5.66 -0.92 -9.29
C GLU A 38 6.86 -0.39 -10.06
N PHE A 39 7.91 -1.19 -10.13
CA PHE A 39 9.14 -0.86 -10.83
C PHE A 39 9.34 -1.84 -11.97
N ASP A 40 9.50 -1.33 -13.19
CA ASP A 40 10.11 -2.09 -14.28
C ASP A 40 11.59 -1.74 -14.35
N VAL A 41 12.43 -2.74 -14.08
CA VAL A 41 13.87 -2.56 -13.84
C VAL A 41 14.67 -3.37 -14.84
N GLU A 42 15.56 -2.69 -15.55
CA GLU A 42 16.65 -3.31 -16.32
C GLU A 42 17.93 -3.27 -15.47
N GLY A 43 18.10 -4.21 -14.53
CA GLY A 43 19.27 -4.22 -13.66
C GLY A 43 19.06 -4.88 -12.29
N ASP A 44 19.68 -4.28 -11.28
CA ASP A 44 19.81 -4.86 -9.93
C ASP A 44 18.58 -4.63 -9.05
N ALA A 45 17.87 -5.71 -8.72
CA ALA A 45 16.76 -5.70 -7.77
C ALA A 45 17.15 -5.18 -6.38
N ALA A 46 18.36 -5.51 -5.91
CA ALA A 46 18.79 -5.13 -4.57
C ALA A 46 18.98 -3.62 -4.44
N ALA A 47 19.47 -2.97 -5.50
CA ALA A 47 19.57 -1.51 -5.55
C ALA A 47 18.20 -0.84 -5.49
N VAL A 48 17.17 -1.43 -6.12
CA VAL A 48 15.79 -0.93 -6.06
C VAL A 48 15.19 -1.13 -4.67
N GLU A 49 15.39 -2.30 -4.05
CA GLU A 49 14.93 -2.51 -2.68
C GLU A 49 15.59 -1.52 -1.70
N ALA A 50 16.90 -1.29 -1.84
CA ALA A 50 17.60 -0.29 -1.04
C ALA A 50 17.04 1.12 -1.24
N PHE A 51 16.73 1.49 -2.49
CA PHE A 51 16.07 2.76 -2.79
C PHE A 51 14.71 2.88 -2.09
N VAL A 52 13.87 1.85 -2.19
CA VAL A 52 12.54 1.83 -1.53
C VAL A 52 12.69 2.01 -0.02
N ARG A 53 13.57 1.25 0.62
CA ARG A 53 13.79 1.28 2.08
C ARG A 53 14.35 2.61 2.58
N HIS A 54 15.20 3.27 1.80
CA HIS A 54 15.88 4.50 2.24
C HIS A 54 15.20 5.79 1.80
N THR A 55 14.35 5.74 0.77
CA THR A 55 13.78 6.95 0.15
C THR A 55 12.27 7.01 0.25
N LEU A 56 11.57 5.87 0.15
CA LEU A 56 10.10 5.86 0.10
C LEU A 56 9.46 5.48 1.43
N LEU A 57 10.18 4.70 2.24
CA LEU A 57 9.73 4.20 3.53
C LEU A 57 10.21 5.10 4.67
N ASP A 58 9.27 5.51 5.52
CA ASP A 58 9.56 5.95 6.89
C ASP A 58 9.52 4.74 7.83
N ASP A 59 10.68 4.28 8.29
CA ASP A 59 10.82 3.06 9.08
C ASP A 59 10.17 3.13 10.48
N VAL A 60 9.88 4.34 10.97
CA VAL A 60 9.23 4.57 12.25
C VAL A 60 7.72 4.41 12.13
N SER A 61 7.12 5.07 11.14
CA SER A 61 5.66 5.18 11.03
C SER A 61 5.03 4.19 10.05
N GLN A 62 5.84 3.54 9.20
CA GLN A 62 5.35 2.71 8.12
C GLN A 62 5.92 1.29 8.16
N GLU A 63 5.27 0.41 7.40
CA GLU A 63 5.66 -0.97 7.17
C GLU A 63 5.76 -1.21 5.66
N LEU A 64 6.74 -2.02 5.26
CA LEU A 64 6.98 -2.41 3.88
C LEU A 64 6.56 -3.86 3.67
N HIS A 65 5.66 -4.07 2.73
CA HIS A 65 5.31 -5.36 2.17
C HIS A 65 5.98 -5.51 0.80
N ILE A 66 6.56 -6.69 0.53
CA ILE A 66 7.31 -6.97 -0.71
C ILE A 66 6.56 -8.05 -1.47
N GLY A 67 6.34 -7.81 -2.76
CA GLY A 67 5.68 -8.75 -3.65
C GLY A 67 4.35 -8.22 -4.17
N ASP A 68 3.61 -9.13 -4.79
CA ASP A 68 2.39 -8.78 -5.53
C ASP A 68 1.12 -8.89 -4.68
N ASP A 69 1.16 -9.63 -3.58
CA ASP A 69 0.03 -9.80 -2.69
C ASP A 69 -0.32 -8.48 -1.97
N PRO A 70 -1.61 -8.22 -1.70
CA PRO A 70 -2.01 -7.05 -0.95
C PRO A 70 -1.46 -7.08 0.47
N ALA A 71 -0.93 -5.96 0.93
CA ALA A 71 -0.36 -5.85 2.27
C ALA A 71 -1.41 -5.88 3.41
N LEU A 72 -2.70 -5.74 3.08
CA LEU A 72 -3.80 -5.77 4.05
C LEU A 72 -4.57 -7.09 3.99
N ASP A 73 -4.58 -7.80 5.11
CA ASP A 73 -5.40 -9.00 5.29
C ASP A 73 -6.87 -8.67 5.59
N GLY A 74 -7.77 -9.56 5.19
CA GLY A 74 -9.20 -9.50 5.53
C GLY A 74 -10.00 -8.43 4.79
N ALA A 75 -9.37 -7.69 3.87
CA ALA A 75 -10.07 -6.80 2.96
C ALA A 75 -10.95 -7.62 2.00
N ARG A 76 -12.21 -7.20 1.81
CA ARG A 76 -13.11 -7.84 0.82
C ARG A 76 -12.80 -7.42 -0.62
N PHE A 77 -12.20 -6.24 -0.77
CA PHE A 77 -11.87 -5.64 -2.05
C PHE A 77 -10.54 -4.90 -1.93
N VAL A 78 -9.73 -4.99 -2.99
CA VAL A 78 -8.51 -4.21 -3.19
C VAL A 78 -8.68 -3.53 -4.55
N LEU A 79 -8.41 -2.23 -4.60
CA LEU A 79 -8.62 -1.37 -5.77
C LEU A 79 -7.29 -1.03 -6.43
#